data_AF-A0ABD0PFE3-F1
#
_entry.id   AF-A0ABD0PFE3-F1
#
_cell.length_a   1.000
_cell.length_b   1.000
_cell.length_c   1.000
_cell.angle_alpha   90.00
_cell.angle_beta   90.00
_cell.angle_gamma   90.00
#
_symmetry.space_group_name_H-M   'P 1'
#
loop_
_entity.id
_entity.type
_entity.pdbx_description
1 polymer ?
#
loop_
_entity_poly.entity_id
_entity_poly.type
_entity_poly.pdbx_seq_one_letter_code
_entity_poly.pdbx_strand_id
1 'polypeptide(L)'
;EADQDLPVANDTTKRKKPVSQRKSPFQISMPQNFRPVSSIIDVDILPECHRRVRLYRQGSDRPLGFYIRDGTTVRVTPYGLEKVPGIFISRIVPGGLAACTGLLAINDQVLEVNGIDVMGKSLDQ
;
A
#
# COMPACT_ATOMS: atom_id res chain seq x y z
N GLU A 1 -92.53 26.21 2.22
CA GLU A 1 -92.09 25.00 1.49
C GLU A 1 -90.87 25.40 0.67
N ALA A 2 -89.65 25.01 1.07
CA ALA A 2 -88.88 23.87 0.51
C ALA A 2 -88.73 24.01 -1.03
N ASP A 3 -87.57 24.23 -1.65
CA ASP A 3 -86.24 23.57 -1.63
C ASP A 3 -85.16 24.60 -2.06
N GLN A 4 -83.99 24.74 -1.44
CA GLN A 4 -82.77 23.92 -1.53
C GLN A 4 -82.20 23.72 -2.95
N ASP A 5 -81.07 24.40 -3.24
CA ASP A 5 -79.85 23.76 -3.77
C ASP A 5 -78.68 24.76 -3.80
N LEU A 6 -77.78 24.61 -2.83
CA LEU A 6 -76.46 25.26 -2.81
C LEU A 6 -75.45 24.27 -3.43
N PRO A 7 -74.59 24.68 -4.38
CA PRO A 7 -73.68 23.76 -5.02
C PRO A 7 -72.57 23.28 -4.07
N VAL A 8 -72.39 21.97 -4.15
CA VAL A 8 -71.48 21.04 -3.48
C VAL A 8 -70.01 21.48 -3.50
N ALA A 9 -69.35 21.19 -2.38
CA ALA A 9 -67.93 21.35 -2.12
C ALA A 9 -67.02 20.69 -3.17
N ASN A 10 -65.97 21.41 -3.59
CA ASN A 10 -64.79 20.83 -4.22
C ASN A 10 -63.56 21.12 -3.35
N ASP A 11 -63.38 20.31 -2.30
CA ASP A 11 -62.10 20.17 -1.62
C ASP A 11 -61.18 19.27 -2.46
N THR A 12 -60.49 19.87 -3.44
CA THR A 12 -59.34 19.22 -4.07
C THR A 12 -58.15 19.23 -3.11
N THR A 13 -58.19 18.38 -2.10
CA THR A 13 -57.01 17.96 -1.35
C THR A 13 -56.07 17.22 -2.30
N LYS A 14 -55.16 17.96 -2.94
CA LYS A 14 -53.96 17.40 -3.59
C LYS A 14 -53.07 16.78 -2.50
N ARG A 15 -53.42 15.56 -2.07
CA ARG A 15 -52.52 14.68 -1.31
C ARG A 15 -51.30 14.37 -2.20
N LYS A 16 -50.25 15.19 -2.07
CA LYS A 16 -48.92 14.85 -2.55
C LYS A 16 -48.51 13.54 -1.84
N LYS A 17 -48.42 12.45 -2.61
CA LYS A 17 -47.90 11.17 -2.11
C LYS A 17 -46.50 11.43 -1.53
N PRO A 18 -46.14 10.87 -0.36
CA PRO A 18 -44.80 11.03 0.16
C PRO A 18 -43.83 10.38 -0.82
N VAL A 19 -42.86 11.15 -1.30
CA VAL A 19 -41.75 10.64 -2.10
C VAL A 19 -40.94 9.72 -1.18
N SER A 20 -41.27 8.44 -1.22
CA SER A 20 -40.48 7.39 -0.58
C SER A 20 -39.11 7.38 -1.26
N GLN A 21 -38.17 8.12 -0.69
CA GLN A 21 -36.75 8.05 -1.05
C GLN A 21 -36.23 6.65 -0.67
N ARG A 22 -36.52 5.65 -1.50
CA ARG A 22 -35.81 4.38 -1.48
C ARG A 22 -34.41 4.68 -1.99
N LYS A 23 -33.47 4.96 -1.08
CA LYS A 23 -32.05 4.97 -1.42
C LYS A 23 -31.74 3.65 -2.11
N SER A 24 -31.25 3.70 -3.34
CA SER A 24 -30.77 2.50 -4.03
C SER A 24 -29.72 1.82 -3.14
N PRO A 25 -29.78 0.50 -2.97
CA PRO A 25 -28.75 -0.20 -2.22
C PRO A 25 -27.40 0.07 -2.91
N PHE A 26 -26.37 0.40 -2.12
CA PHE A 26 -25.03 0.59 -2.63
C PHE A 26 -24.59 -0.65 -3.42
N GLN A 27 -24.26 -0.48 -4.70
CA GLN A 27 -23.78 -1.57 -5.56
C GLN A 27 -22.24 -1.55 -5.58
N ILE A 28 -21.61 -2.49 -4.88
CA ILE A 28 -20.17 -2.71 -4.91
C ILE A 28 -19.87 -3.69 -6.06
N SER A 29 -19.06 -3.28 -7.03
CA SER A 29 -18.71 -4.10 -8.20
C SER A 29 -17.70 -5.20 -7.87
N MET A 30 -17.50 -6.12 -8.81
CA MET A 30 -16.36 -7.03 -8.76
C MET A 30 -15.04 -6.24 -8.82
N PRO A 31 -13.98 -6.67 -8.11
CA PRO A 31 -12.73 -5.94 -8.14
C PRO A 31 -12.04 -6.14 -9.49
N GLN A 32 -11.35 -5.10 -9.94
CA GLN A 32 -10.72 -5.02 -11.26
C GLN A 32 -9.24 -4.67 -11.11
N ASN A 33 -8.43 -4.96 -12.13
CA ASN A 33 -7.02 -4.57 -12.20
C ASN A 33 -6.14 -5.10 -11.05
N PHE A 34 -6.34 -6.35 -10.64
CA PHE A 34 -5.49 -6.99 -9.65
C PHE A 34 -4.04 -7.04 -10.12
N ARG A 35 -3.14 -6.48 -9.31
CA ARG A 35 -1.70 -6.52 -9.53
C ARG A 35 -1.01 -6.87 -8.22
N PRO A 36 -0.06 -7.83 -8.22
CA PRO A 36 0.76 -8.08 -7.04
C PRO A 36 1.56 -6.82 -6.70
N VAL A 37 1.76 -6.58 -5.41
CA VAL A 37 2.46 -5.39 -4.89
C VAL A 37 3.79 -5.78 -4.27
N SER A 38 3.79 -6.81 -3.43
CA SER A 38 4.98 -7.35 -2.79
C SER A 38 4.81 -8.79 -2.34
N SER A 39 5.92 -9.45 -2.02
CA SER A 39 5.95 -10.77 -1.39
C SER A 39 7.25 -10.98 -0.62
N ILE A 40 7.19 -11.74 0.47
CA ILE A 40 8.39 -12.32 1.11
C ILE A 40 8.66 -13.67 0.46
N ILE A 41 9.91 -13.95 0.13
CA ILE A 41 10.35 -15.21 -0.49
C ILE A 41 11.50 -15.83 0.30
N ASP A 42 11.75 -17.12 0.06
CA ASP A 42 12.91 -17.87 0.59
C ASP A 42 13.02 -17.91 2.12
N VAL A 43 11.88 -17.80 2.82
CA VAL A 43 11.79 -17.81 4.29
C VAL A 43 12.41 -19.07 4.88
N ASP A 44 12.25 -20.22 4.23
CA ASP A 44 12.68 -21.52 4.76
C ASP A 44 14.18 -21.81 4.57
N ILE A 45 14.86 -21.04 3.71
CA ILE A 45 16.27 -21.27 3.36
C ILE A 45 17.19 -20.12 3.80
N LEU A 46 16.62 -18.98 4.19
CA LEU A 46 17.36 -17.84 4.70
C LEU A 46 17.46 -17.89 6.23
N PRO A 47 18.56 -17.40 6.81
CA PRO A 47 18.63 -17.24 8.27
C PRO A 47 17.53 -16.32 8.77
N GLU A 48 17.03 -16.55 9.99
CA GLU A 48 15.89 -15.79 10.56
C GLU A 48 16.11 -14.28 10.65
N CYS A 49 17.37 -13.83 10.72
CA CYS A 49 17.73 -12.41 10.71
C CYS A 49 17.68 -11.77 9.31
N HIS A 50 17.40 -12.54 8.27
CA HIS A 50 17.30 -12.08 6.89
C HIS A 50 15.86 -12.19 6.38
N ARG A 51 15.54 -11.31 5.45
CA ARG A 51 14.27 -11.34 4.72
C ARG A 51 14.52 -10.96 3.28
N ARG A 52 14.12 -11.83 2.35
CA ARG A 52 14.13 -11.49 0.92
C ARG A 52 12.76 -10.95 0.53
N VAL A 53 12.75 -9.69 0.10
CA VAL A 53 11.55 -8.95 -0.27
C VAL A 53 11.53 -8.74 -1.77
N ARG A 54 10.42 -9.09 -2.42
CA ARG A 54 10.14 -8.73 -3.81
C ARG A 54 9.13 -7.59 -3.83
N LEU A 55 9.47 -6.50 -4.52
CA LEU A 55 8.59 -5.35 -4.76
C LEU A 55 8.22 -5.28 -6.24
N TYR A 56 6.94 -5.14 -6.55
CA TYR A 56 6.44 -5.02 -7.92
C TYR A 56 6.16 -3.55 -8.26
N ARG A 57 6.87 -3.03 -9.25
CA ARG A 57 6.68 -1.65 -9.72
C ARG A 57 5.29 -1.50 -10.36
N GLN A 58 4.48 -0.60 -9.82
CA GLN A 58 3.15 -0.31 -10.38
C GLN A 58 3.25 0.64 -11.59
N GLY A 59 3.60 0.07 -12.75
CA GLY A 59 3.29 0.58 -14.11
C GLY A 59 3.64 2.04 -14.45
N SER A 60 4.47 2.70 -13.65
CA SER A 60 4.86 4.10 -13.80
C SER A 60 6.30 4.26 -13.36
N ASP A 61 6.96 5.34 -13.79
CA ASP A 61 8.33 5.66 -13.40
C ASP A 61 8.46 6.09 -11.91
N ARG A 62 7.49 5.70 -11.07
CA ARG A 62 7.51 5.98 -9.64
C ARG A 62 8.67 5.25 -8.97
N PRO A 63 9.33 5.89 -7.99
CA PRO A 63 10.35 5.26 -7.18
C PRO A 63 9.74 4.20 -6.26
N LEU A 64 10.58 3.28 -5.76
CA LEU A 64 10.17 2.25 -4.80
C LEU A 64 9.81 2.83 -3.41
N GLY A 65 10.06 4.11 -3.17
CA GLY A 65 9.62 4.79 -1.95
C GLY A 65 10.53 4.59 -0.75
N PHE A 66 11.83 4.36 -0.97
CA PHE A 66 12.86 4.37 0.06
C PHE A 66 14.17 4.91 -0.51
N TYR A 67 15.06 5.33 0.37
CA TYR A 67 16.41 5.79 0.05
C TYR A 67 17.43 4.91 0.75
N ILE A 68 18.60 4.79 0.13
CA ILE A 68 19.74 4.08 0.67
C ILE A 68 20.85 5.05 1.07
N ARG A 69 21.81 4.59 1.86
CA ARG A 69 23.02 5.30 2.24
C ARG A 69 24.16 4.30 2.44
N ASP A 70 25.38 4.81 2.35
CA ASP A 70 26.53 4.11 2.88
C ASP A 70 26.50 4.06 4.41
N GLY A 71 27.21 3.07 4.94
CA GLY A 71 27.41 2.89 6.36
C GLY A 71 28.50 1.85 6.62
N THR A 72 28.59 1.47 7.89
CA THR A 72 29.55 0.48 8.34
C THR A 72 28.81 -0.58 9.14
N THR A 73 29.04 -1.84 8.84
CA THR A 73 28.57 -2.97 9.64
C THR A 73 29.76 -3.67 10.28
N VAL A 74 29.56 -4.24 11.46
CA VAL A 74 30.60 -5.05 12.11
C VAL A 74 30.33 -6.51 11.80
N ARG A 75 31.32 -7.20 11.22
CA ARG A 75 31.24 -8.61 10.90
C ARG A 75 32.31 -9.40 11.62
N VAL A 76 31.98 -10.64 11.94
CA VAL A 76 32.96 -11.63 12.40
C VAL A 76 33.64 -12.21 11.17
N THR A 77 34.94 -12.00 11.06
CA THR A 77 35.82 -12.59 10.05
C THR A 77 36.74 -13.62 10.72
N PRO A 78 37.44 -14.48 9.96
CA PRO A 78 38.46 -15.36 10.52
C PRO A 78 39.58 -14.63 11.28
N TYR A 79 39.75 -13.32 11.05
CA TYR A 79 40.77 -12.48 11.69
C TYR A 79 40.23 -11.66 12.88
N GLY A 80 38.95 -11.77 13.20
CA GLY A 80 38.31 -11.09 14.34
C GLY A 80 37.09 -10.26 13.96
N LEU A 81 36.80 -9.23 14.75
CA LEU A 81 35.71 -8.28 14.46
C LEU A 81 36.22 -7.17 13.54
N GLU A 82 35.62 -7.07 12.35
CA GLU A 82 35.99 -6.07 11.36
C GLU A 82 34.83 -5.13 11.04
N LYS A 83 35.16 -3.85 10.86
CA LYS A 83 34.25 -2.84 10.34
C LYS A 83 34.33 -2.87 8.82
N VAL A 84 33.25 -3.28 8.17
CA VAL A 84 33.17 -3.36 6.71
C VAL A 84 32.12 -2.39 6.15
N PRO A 85 32.33 -1.85 4.93
CA PRO A 85 31.31 -1.04 4.26
C PRO A 85 30.00 -1.83 4.09
N GLY A 86 28.87 -1.13 4.17
CA GLY A 86 27.55 -1.71 3.92
C GLY A 86 26.54 -0.66 3.47
N ILE A 87 25.50 -1.12 2.79
CA ILE A 87 24.41 -0.27 2.28
C ILE A 87 23.20 -0.44 3.21
N PHE A 88 22.58 0.68 3.58
CA PHE A 88 21.46 0.69 4.52
C PHE A 88 20.31 1.53 4.01
N ILE A 89 19.09 1.19 4.40
CA ILE A 89 17.94 2.06 4.18
C ILE A 89 18.05 3.28 5.10
N SER A 90 18.16 4.47 4.52
CA SER A 90 18.28 5.75 5.23
C SER A 90 16.93 6.39 5.53
N ARG A 91 15.94 6.17 4.66
CA ARG A 91 14.63 6.81 4.75
C ARG A 91 13.56 5.99 4.02
N ILE A 92 12.36 5.97 4.58
CA ILE A 92 11.14 5.47 3.94
C ILE A 92 10.26 6.66 3.55
N VAL A 93 9.69 6.66 2.35
CA VAL A 93 8.79 7.70 1.85
C VAL A 93 7.36 7.39 2.32
N PRO A 94 6.71 8.27 3.11
CA PRO A 94 5.32 8.08 3.51
C PRO A 94 4.40 7.93 2.30
N GLY A 95 3.53 6.91 2.31
CA GLY A 95 2.65 6.59 1.18
C GLY A 95 3.35 6.02 -0.06
N GLY A 96 4.68 5.85 -0.02
CA GLY A 96 5.45 5.18 -1.08
C GLY A 96 5.26 3.66 -1.06
N LEU A 97 5.69 2.98 -2.12
CA LEU A 97 5.53 1.53 -2.26
C LEU A 97 6.11 0.76 -1.06
N ALA A 98 7.38 1.00 -0.70
CA ALA A 98 8.01 0.35 0.44
C ALA A 98 7.25 0.58 1.75
N ALA A 99 6.82 1.82 2.03
CA ALA A 99 6.04 2.14 3.22
C ALA A 99 4.72 1.36 3.27
N CYS A 100 3.98 1.31 2.17
CA CYS A 100 2.69 0.62 2.08
C CYS A 100 2.81 -0.89 2.27
N THR A 101 3.95 -1.48 1.93
CA THR A 101 4.18 -2.92 2.13
C THR A 101 4.52 -3.27 3.59
N GLY A 102 5.12 -2.35 4.33
CA GLY A 102 5.58 -2.60 5.72
C GLY A 102 6.69 -3.66 5.82
N LEU A 103 7.31 -4.05 4.71
CA LEU A 103 8.30 -5.13 4.68
C LEU A 103 9.73 -4.64 4.89
N LEU A 104 9.98 -3.34 4.74
CA LEU A 104 11.27 -2.67 4.83
C LEU A 104 11.21 -1.54 5.87
N ALA A 105 12.29 -1.35 6.61
CA ALA A 105 12.43 -0.34 7.63
C ALA A 105 13.74 0.46 7.50
N ILE A 106 13.77 1.64 8.13
CA ILE A 106 15.00 2.42 8.27
C ILE A 106 16.01 1.61 9.08
N ASN A 107 17.28 1.66 8.68
CA ASN A 107 18.42 0.90 9.23
C ASN A 107 18.48 -0.58 8.86
N ASP A 108 17.55 -1.10 8.06
CA ASP A 108 17.75 -2.41 7.42
C ASP A 108 19.00 -2.35 6.53
N GLN A 109 19.84 -3.38 6.63
CA GLN A 109 21.01 -3.53 5.78
C GLN A 109 20.62 -4.24 4.49
N VAL A 110 20.95 -3.63 3.35
CA VAL A 110 20.83 -4.27 2.04
C VAL A 110 22.05 -5.16 1.83
N LEU A 111 21.80 -6.43 1.51
CA LEU A 111 22.85 -7.42 1.26
C LEU A 111 22.90 -7.87 -0.18
N GLU A 112 21.74 -7.93 -0.85
CA GLU A 112 21.64 -8.43 -2.21
C GLU A 112 20.48 -7.74 -2.93
N VAL A 113 20.66 -7.44 -4.21
CA VAL A 113 19.61 -6.94 -5.10
C VAL A 113 19.54 -7.82 -6.33
N ASN A 114 18.40 -8.48 -6.53
CA ASN A 114 18.15 -9.35 -7.71
C ASN A 114 19.25 -10.41 -7.95
N GLY A 115 19.80 -11.04 -6.91
CA GLY A 115 20.86 -12.04 -7.05
C GLY A 115 22.29 -11.47 -7.03
N ILE A 116 22.46 -10.15 -6.97
CA ILE A 116 23.77 -9.50 -6.95
C ILE A 116 24.08 -9.05 -5.51
N ASP A 117 25.13 -9.62 -4.92
CA ASP A 117 25.67 -9.18 -3.63
C ASP A 117 26.19 -7.75 -3.74
N VAL A 118 25.82 -6.90 -2.78
CA VAL A 118 26.22 -5.49 -2.72
C VAL A 118 27.51 -5.27 -1.92
N MET A 119 28.04 -6.30 -1.27
CA MET A 119 29.32 -6.24 -0.57
C MET A 119 30.45 -5.79 -1.53
N GLY A 120 31.16 -4.73 -1.15
CA GLY A 120 32.25 -4.16 -1.95
C GLY A 120 31.80 -3.38 -3.19
N LYS A 121 30.49 -3.17 -3.38
CA LYS A 121 29.95 -2.23 -4.38
C LYS A 121 29.87 -0.82 -3.79
N SER A 122 30.07 0.18 -4.62
CA SER A 122 29.75 1.57 -4.26
C SER A 122 28.24 1.79 -4.29
N LEU A 123 27.74 2.80 -3.59
CA LEU A 123 26.31 3.14 -3.55
C LEU A 123 25.67 3.37 -4.94
N ASP A 124 26.46 3.83 -5.92
CA ASP A 124 26.01 4.13 -7.28
C ASP A 124 25.96 2.91 -8.22
N GLN A 125 26.48 1.75 -7.80
CA GLN A 125 26.53 0.50 -8.59
C GLN A 125 25.34 -0.40 -8.33
#